data_AF-A0A3A8QXG0-F1
#
_entry.id   AF-A0A3A8QXG0-F1
#
_cell.length_a   1.000
_cell.length_b   1.000
_cell.length_c   1.000
_cell.angle_alpha   90.00
_cell.angle_beta   90.00
_cell.angle_gamma   90.00
#
_symmetry.space_group_name_H-M   'P 1'
#
loop_
_entity.id
_entity.type
_entity.pdbx_description
1 polymer ?
#
loop_
_entity_poly.entity_id
_entity_poly.type
_entity_poly.pdbx_seq_one_letter_code
_entity_poly.pdbx_strand_id
1 'polypeptide(L)'
;MTQARVYVEVCIIRVFHPPGSPNLRPRSLHVLGLMAWGALLSTALPGPAGAATPQYGCYNLNLEEDWVPPFSEGSFQFLRQAELTPEQTLRATPPQALTSAEHLVLPVSQRLSATYVQDASGTRPSLGYLYVDELMTRGYLDVNGNLLDTNGNGITDLHEDLYNLAPATGSQARPYVGTTRRCSRTFTSGGLTYSQPDLALNESCTSAFTASVLLPDARPGSHSTVRIDVVGSNTAAVPRTGFSDNGLFARIPNLLEPAHALNNARGLGHPVFFPAGGEAVDLGTIEAGRELVFFLVVANDSLHDPYENRVYPCLRKAANGQCTLHLKTSTSVFFSRSKWNLDQDPVGQTPVVARNIGCEASESCLPEDPRPIEGACAVAATGQNLCGWLDAEALSQTSLPMEAASVAVSGNGNMPHALLGAPGGTPATWLLAFEDLGGGGDRDFNDAVFQFQGDTSSEARSSVLYPSTVITEPWCAISQVRFRKEDAPGSACGASAAISYAVATDCRVCNSYSCTLNLTPSWKPVTFPTGAQEVVLDVSSTPGNQLCWKARMSGTSPTCLPTVSNVDVGFVYAPVSP
;
A
#
# COMPACT_ATOMS: atom_id res chain seq x y z
N MET A 1 -2.22 33.31 -28.37
CA MET A 1 -1.78 34.39 -27.45
C MET A 1 -2.86 34.57 -26.40
N THR A 2 -2.72 33.90 -25.25
CA THR A 2 -3.54 34.13 -24.06
C THR A 2 -2.75 33.55 -22.90
N GLN A 3 -2.15 34.44 -22.10
CA GLN A 3 -1.39 34.11 -20.90
C GLN A 3 -2.37 33.78 -19.77
N ALA A 4 -2.30 32.57 -19.22
CA ALA A 4 -2.90 32.27 -17.92
C ALA A 4 -1.86 32.57 -16.84
N ARG A 5 -2.15 33.59 -16.01
CA ARG A 5 -1.40 33.90 -14.79
C ARG A 5 -1.89 32.97 -13.69
N VAL A 6 -1.01 32.14 -13.14
CA VAL A 6 -1.23 31.39 -11.91
C VAL A 6 -0.88 32.29 -10.73
N TYR A 7 -1.85 32.57 -9.87
CA TYR A 7 -1.62 33.17 -8.55
C TYR A 7 -1.27 32.05 -7.57
N VAL A 8 -0.08 32.09 -6.99
CA VAL A 8 0.31 31.27 -5.84
C VAL A 8 0.24 32.17 -4.61
N GLU A 9 -0.74 31.93 -3.76
CA GLU A 9 -0.86 32.61 -2.47
C GLU A 9 -0.03 31.85 -1.43
N VAL A 10 1.11 32.44 -1.05
CA VAL A 10 2.02 31.89 -0.02
C VAL A 10 1.58 32.41 1.34
N CYS A 11 1.02 31.53 2.17
CA CYS A 11 0.71 31.86 3.55
C CYS A 11 1.98 31.72 4.42
N ILE A 12 2.64 32.86 4.70
CA ILE A 12 3.79 32.95 5.61
C ILE A 12 3.28 33.19 7.03
N ILE A 13 3.33 32.18 7.90
CA ILE A 13 3.13 32.37 9.34
C ILE A 13 4.45 32.86 9.95
N ARG A 14 4.52 34.16 10.26
CA ARG A 14 5.56 34.75 11.12
C ARG A 14 5.16 34.60 12.59
N VAL A 15 5.94 33.84 13.34
CA VAL A 15 5.87 33.81 14.81
C VAL A 15 6.60 35.04 15.35
N PHE A 16 5.88 35.94 16.01
CA PHE A 16 6.44 37.05 16.79
C PHE A 16 6.76 36.58 18.22
N HIS A 17 8.00 36.77 18.66
CA HIS A 17 8.39 36.73 20.08
C HIS A 17 8.39 38.16 20.65
N PRO A 18 7.87 38.39 21.86
CA PRO A 18 8.22 39.55 22.66
C PRO A 18 9.39 39.23 23.64
N PRO A 19 10.29 40.19 23.93
CA PRO A 19 11.45 39.99 24.79
C PRO A 19 11.19 40.42 26.24
N GLY A 20 11.97 39.88 27.19
CA GLY A 20 12.28 40.55 28.46
C GLY A 20 12.01 39.78 29.76
N SER A 21 13.09 39.33 30.38
CA SER A 21 13.29 38.66 31.69
C SER A 21 12.85 39.50 32.93
N PRO A 22 13.12 39.13 34.22
CA PRO A 22 13.72 37.93 34.80
C PRO A 22 13.02 37.33 36.06
N ASN A 23 13.49 36.13 36.44
CA ASN A 23 13.54 35.50 37.77
C ASN A 23 12.88 36.20 38.98
N LEU A 24 12.04 35.46 39.72
CA LEU A 24 12.04 35.39 41.18
C LEU A 24 11.17 34.20 41.67
N ARG A 25 11.83 33.19 42.27
CA ARG A 25 11.26 32.32 43.32
C ARG A 25 10.94 33.21 44.55
N PRO A 26 9.95 32.94 45.42
CA PRO A 26 10.06 31.76 46.30
C PRO A 26 8.76 31.15 46.91
N ARG A 27 8.96 29.93 47.44
CA ARG A 27 8.50 29.36 48.73
C ARG A 27 7.02 29.19 49.06
N SER A 28 6.72 27.92 49.34
CA SER A 28 5.72 27.37 50.25
C SER A 28 5.54 28.15 51.56
N LEU A 29 4.29 28.24 52.04
CA LEU A 29 3.96 28.32 53.45
C LEU A 29 2.58 27.71 53.72
N HIS A 30 2.57 26.69 54.57
CA HIS A 30 1.40 26.20 55.29
C HIS A 30 0.94 27.24 56.32
N VAL A 31 -0.38 27.46 56.43
CA VAL A 31 -1.02 27.82 57.72
C VAL A 31 -2.42 27.19 57.76
N LEU A 32 -2.62 26.35 58.78
CA LEU A 32 -3.90 25.85 59.28
C LEU A 32 -4.77 27.01 59.82
N GLY A 33 -6.09 26.89 59.67
CA GLY A 33 -7.05 27.70 60.41
C GLY A 33 -8.44 27.08 60.43
N LEU A 34 -8.72 26.28 61.46
CA LEU A 34 -10.06 25.87 61.91
C LEU A 34 -10.85 27.09 62.43
N MET A 35 -12.15 27.13 62.12
CA MET A 35 -13.28 27.48 63.02
C MET A 35 -14.54 27.63 62.14
N ALA A 36 -15.51 26.72 62.16
CA ALA A 36 -16.57 26.52 63.16
C ALA A 36 -17.70 27.58 63.12
N TRP A 37 -18.85 27.10 62.63
CA TRP A 37 -20.24 27.39 63.03
C TRP A 37 -20.79 28.82 62.86
N GLY A 38 -21.84 28.90 62.04
CA GLY A 38 -22.79 30.01 61.99
C GLY A 38 -24.03 29.60 61.21
N ALA A 39 -25.00 28.99 61.89
CA ALA A 39 -26.34 28.79 61.37
C ALA A 39 -27.05 30.15 61.31
N LEU A 40 -27.37 30.61 60.10
CA LEU A 40 -28.24 31.76 59.88
C LEU A 40 -29.39 31.33 58.97
N LEU A 41 -30.54 31.14 59.62
CA LEU A 41 -31.86 31.12 59.01
C LEU A 41 -32.00 32.37 58.12
N SER A 42 -32.03 32.17 56.81
CA SER A 42 -32.47 33.19 55.86
C SER A 42 -33.74 32.68 55.19
N THR A 43 -34.84 33.30 55.59
CA THR A 43 -36.19 33.13 55.04
C THR A 43 -36.18 33.32 53.53
N ALA A 44 -36.64 32.32 52.80
CA ALA A 44 -36.91 32.41 51.37
C ALA A 44 -37.97 33.47 51.11
N LEU A 45 -37.59 34.55 50.44
CA LEU A 45 -38.53 35.37 49.67
C LEU A 45 -38.72 34.65 48.33
N PRO A 46 -39.96 34.52 47.81
CA PRO A 46 -40.17 34.07 46.45
C PRO A 46 -39.58 35.12 45.51
N GLY A 47 -38.39 34.83 44.97
CA GLY A 47 -37.88 35.54 43.80
C GLY A 47 -38.90 35.38 42.66
N PRO A 48 -39.10 36.42 41.84
CA PRO A 48 -40.00 36.33 40.69
C PRO A 48 -39.56 35.14 39.84
N ALA A 49 -40.53 34.40 39.30
CA ALA A 49 -40.31 33.35 38.32
C ALA A 49 -39.25 33.83 37.34
N GLY A 50 -38.07 33.22 37.41
CA GLY A 50 -37.00 33.47 36.46
C GLY A 50 -37.61 33.29 35.09
N ALA A 51 -37.54 34.36 34.29
CA ALA A 51 -37.92 34.34 32.90
C ALA A 51 -37.34 33.06 32.28
N ALA A 52 -38.20 32.31 31.59
CA ALA A 52 -37.79 31.17 30.79
C ALA A 52 -36.52 31.58 30.04
N THR A 53 -35.40 30.89 30.31
CA THR A 53 -34.21 30.94 29.48
C THR A 53 -34.67 30.89 28.03
N PRO A 54 -34.17 31.76 27.13
CA PRO A 54 -34.54 31.68 25.74
C PRO A 54 -34.27 30.25 25.31
N GLN A 55 -35.34 29.56 24.91
CA GLN A 55 -35.23 28.26 24.29
C GLN A 55 -34.43 28.53 23.02
N TYR A 56 -33.12 28.29 23.06
CA TYR A 56 -32.26 28.38 21.89
C TYR A 56 -32.81 27.34 20.92
N GLY A 57 -33.66 27.79 20.01
CA GLY A 57 -34.30 26.94 19.03
C GLY A 57 -33.23 26.36 18.15
N CYS A 58 -33.23 25.04 17.98
CA CYS A 58 -32.40 24.41 16.96
C CYS A 58 -32.72 24.99 15.59
N TYR A 59 -31.73 24.97 14.69
CA TYR A 59 -31.89 25.43 13.32
C TYR A 59 -33.16 24.84 12.69
N ASN A 60 -34.03 25.72 12.21
CA ASN A 60 -35.28 25.32 11.55
C ASN A 60 -34.96 24.99 10.09
N LEU A 61 -34.26 23.88 9.88
CA LEU A 61 -34.03 23.34 8.54
C LEU A 61 -35.33 22.74 8.00
N ASN A 62 -35.48 22.76 6.68
CA ASN A 62 -36.63 22.18 6.01
C ASN A 62 -36.34 20.71 5.67
N LEU A 63 -37.20 19.80 6.11
CA LEU A 63 -37.10 18.39 5.79
C LEU A 63 -37.21 18.11 4.29
N GLU A 64 -37.79 19.03 3.50
CA GLU A 64 -37.98 18.94 2.05
C GLU A 64 -36.80 19.49 1.23
N GLU A 65 -35.81 20.12 1.86
CA GLU A 65 -34.63 20.65 1.17
C GLU A 65 -33.63 19.51 0.90
N ASP A 66 -32.97 19.54 -0.27
CA ASP A 66 -31.89 18.61 -0.62
C ASP A 66 -30.54 19.20 -0.22
N TRP A 67 -29.82 18.48 0.63
CA TRP A 67 -28.50 18.86 1.10
C TRP A 67 -27.36 18.03 0.50
N VAL A 68 -27.66 17.12 -0.43
CA VAL A 68 -26.65 16.31 -1.11
C VAL A 68 -26.03 17.14 -2.24
N PRO A 69 -24.70 17.40 -2.22
CA PRO A 69 -24.05 18.05 -3.34
C PRO A 69 -24.04 17.13 -4.57
N PRO A 70 -23.86 17.68 -5.79
CA PRO A 70 -23.65 16.86 -6.98
C PRO A 70 -22.57 15.82 -6.77
N PHE A 71 -22.72 14.63 -7.35
CA PHE A 71 -21.72 13.57 -7.17
C PHE A 71 -20.40 13.98 -7.84
N SER A 72 -19.42 14.30 -6.99
CA SER A 72 -18.08 14.73 -7.33
C SER A 72 -17.12 14.14 -6.31
N GLU A 73 -15.80 14.12 -6.58
CA GLU A 73 -14.82 13.53 -5.66
C GLU A 73 -14.91 14.13 -4.24
N GLY A 74 -15.16 15.44 -4.12
CA GLY A 74 -15.32 16.11 -2.82
C GLY A 74 -16.61 15.76 -2.05
N SER A 75 -17.59 15.17 -2.73
CA SER A 75 -18.88 14.78 -2.15
C SER A 75 -18.79 13.49 -1.34
N PHE A 76 -17.68 12.75 -1.44
CA PHE A 76 -17.49 11.45 -0.79
C PHE A 76 -16.28 11.46 0.14
N GLN A 77 -16.41 10.74 1.25
CA GLN A 77 -15.28 10.42 2.13
C GLN A 77 -14.45 9.28 1.57
N PHE A 78 -15.12 8.31 0.93
CA PHE A 78 -14.48 7.25 0.18
C PHE A 78 -15.46 6.63 -0.82
N LEU A 79 -14.88 6.03 -1.86
CA LEU A 79 -15.50 5.11 -2.79
C LEU A 79 -14.70 3.80 -2.74
N ARG A 80 -15.38 2.68 -2.55
CA ARG A 80 -14.81 1.33 -2.55
C ARG A 80 -15.49 0.52 -3.63
N GLN A 81 -14.73 0.01 -4.60
CA GLN A 81 -15.28 -0.72 -5.74
C GLN A 81 -16.51 -0.01 -6.35
N ALA A 82 -16.41 1.32 -6.43
CA ALA A 82 -17.38 2.19 -7.02
C ALA A 82 -16.65 3.40 -7.63
N GLU A 83 -17.22 3.96 -8.70
CA GLU A 83 -16.66 5.10 -9.41
C GLU A 83 -17.72 6.17 -9.67
N LEU A 84 -17.25 7.40 -9.88
CA LEU A 84 -18.07 8.49 -10.40
C LEU A 84 -18.06 8.43 -11.93
N THR A 85 -19.24 8.35 -12.54
CA THR A 85 -19.35 8.41 -13.99
C THR A 85 -19.30 9.85 -14.49
N PRO A 86 -18.99 10.09 -15.78
CA PRO A 86 -19.04 11.43 -16.38
C PRO A 86 -20.40 12.13 -16.23
N GLU A 87 -21.48 11.35 -16.10
CA GLU A 87 -22.85 11.83 -15.87
C GLU A 87 -23.14 12.18 -14.40
N GLN A 88 -22.12 12.21 -13.53
CA GLN A 88 -22.26 12.45 -12.08
C GLN A 88 -23.17 11.42 -11.40
N THR A 89 -23.03 10.16 -11.80
CA THR A 89 -23.68 9.03 -11.10
C THR A 89 -22.64 8.19 -10.38
N LEU A 90 -23.06 7.41 -9.39
CA LEU A 90 -22.18 6.47 -8.69
C LEU A 90 -22.46 5.07 -9.22
N ARG A 91 -21.45 4.43 -9.81
CA ARG A 91 -21.59 3.09 -10.39
C ARG A 91 -20.70 2.10 -9.66
N ALA A 92 -21.22 0.91 -9.38
CA ALA A 92 -20.40 -0.18 -8.88
C ALA A 92 -19.36 -0.61 -9.91
N THR A 93 -18.16 -0.94 -9.46
CA THR A 93 -17.07 -1.41 -10.32
C THR A 93 -16.51 -2.71 -9.74
N PRO A 94 -16.94 -3.87 -10.26
CA PRO A 94 -16.47 -5.15 -9.74
C PRO A 94 -14.94 -5.25 -9.90
N PRO A 95 -14.25 -5.93 -8.97
CA PRO A 95 -12.82 -6.17 -9.11
C PRO A 95 -12.56 -6.91 -10.42
N GLN A 96 -11.51 -6.50 -11.13
CA GLN A 96 -11.05 -7.19 -12.33
C GLN A 96 -9.84 -8.05 -11.99
N ALA A 97 -9.72 -9.20 -12.66
CA ALA A 97 -8.58 -10.06 -12.47
C ALA A 97 -7.32 -9.34 -12.96
N LEU A 98 -6.26 -9.43 -12.15
CA LEU A 98 -4.95 -8.94 -12.53
C LEU A 98 -4.36 -9.84 -13.62
N THR A 99 -3.66 -9.25 -14.57
CA THR A 99 -3.14 -9.99 -15.74
C THR A 99 -1.62 -10.06 -15.79
N SER A 100 -0.91 -9.35 -14.91
CA SER A 100 0.56 -9.29 -14.93
C SER A 100 1.14 -8.93 -13.57
N ALA A 101 2.22 -9.62 -13.16
CA ALA A 101 3.05 -9.23 -12.02
C ALA A 101 3.95 -8.00 -12.33
N GLU A 102 4.24 -7.77 -13.62
CA GLU A 102 5.12 -6.69 -14.10
C GLU A 102 4.44 -5.33 -14.10
N HIS A 103 3.12 -5.32 -14.24
CA HIS A 103 2.26 -4.14 -14.36
C HIS A 103 1.00 -4.31 -13.52
N LEU A 104 1.14 -4.16 -12.20
CA LEU A 104 0.06 -4.35 -11.24
C LEU A 104 -0.66 -3.02 -11.01
N VAL A 105 -1.78 -2.81 -11.69
CA VAL A 105 -2.66 -1.66 -11.50
C VAL A 105 -4.02 -2.16 -11.03
N LEU A 106 -4.48 -1.68 -9.88
CA LEU A 106 -5.85 -1.96 -9.47
C LEU A 106 -6.79 -1.08 -10.30
N PRO A 107 -7.82 -1.65 -10.94
CA PRO A 107 -8.75 -0.87 -11.77
C PRO A 107 -9.63 0.05 -10.92
N VAL A 108 -9.74 -0.22 -9.62
CA VAL A 108 -10.65 0.42 -8.68
C VAL A 108 -9.98 0.56 -7.33
N SER A 109 -10.32 1.62 -6.60
CA SER A 109 -9.83 1.81 -5.24
C SER A 109 -10.46 0.76 -4.35
N GLN A 110 -9.64 0.00 -3.64
CA GLN A 110 -10.13 -1.04 -2.74
C GLN A 110 -9.22 -1.21 -1.54
N ARG A 111 -9.81 -1.61 -0.42
CA ARG A 111 -9.03 -2.06 0.73
C ARG A 111 -8.45 -3.43 0.41
N LEU A 112 -7.16 -3.59 0.64
CA LEU A 112 -6.42 -4.81 0.34
C LEU A 112 -5.89 -5.40 1.63
N SER A 113 -6.07 -6.71 1.82
CA SER A 113 -5.35 -7.47 2.85
C SER A 113 -4.41 -8.48 2.21
N ALA A 114 -3.33 -8.80 2.90
CA ALA A 114 -2.37 -9.81 2.47
C ALA A 114 -2.16 -10.87 3.55
N THR A 115 -2.01 -12.13 3.16
CA THR A 115 -1.66 -13.26 4.02
C THR A 115 -0.41 -13.93 3.48
N TYR A 116 0.51 -14.32 4.36
CA TYR A 116 1.67 -15.12 3.97
C TYR A 116 1.26 -16.60 3.97
N VAL A 117 1.21 -17.21 2.79
CA VAL A 117 0.62 -18.55 2.57
C VAL A 117 1.67 -19.65 2.73
N GLN A 118 2.85 -19.46 2.14
CA GLN A 118 3.91 -20.47 2.13
C GLN A 118 5.28 -19.80 2.17
N ASP A 119 6.16 -20.35 3.02
CA ASP A 119 7.57 -19.97 3.16
C ASP A 119 8.44 -21.21 2.96
N ALA A 120 8.87 -21.47 1.73
CA ALA A 120 9.88 -22.49 1.43
C ALA A 120 11.31 -21.93 1.47
N SER A 121 11.47 -20.60 1.54
CA SER A 121 12.77 -19.91 1.56
C SER A 121 13.65 -20.25 2.77
N GLY A 122 13.03 -20.59 3.91
CA GLY A 122 13.71 -20.77 5.19
C GLY A 122 14.32 -19.49 5.79
N THR A 123 14.17 -18.33 5.14
CA THR A 123 14.79 -17.05 5.56
C THR A 123 13.77 -15.99 6.00
N ARG A 124 12.47 -16.25 5.90
CA ARG A 124 11.36 -15.32 6.23
C ARG A 124 11.58 -13.94 5.60
N PRO A 125 11.47 -13.84 4.28
CA PRO A 125 11.71 -12.59 3.57
C PRO A 125 10.72 -11.49 3.97
N SER A 126 11.12 -10.24 3.76
CA SER A 126 10.27 -9.07 3.99
C SER A 126 9.62 -8.63 2.68
N LEU A 127 8.29 -8.61 2.63
CA LEU A 127 7.53 -8.08 1.51
C LEU A 127 7.29 -6.58 1.68
N GLY A 128 7.23 -5.85 0.58
CA GLY A 128 6.62 -4.53 0.54
C GLY A 128 6.22 -4.14 -0.88
N TYR A 129 5.78 -2.90 -1.05
CA TYR A 129 5.51 -2.35 -2.37
C TYR A 129 5.93 -0.89 -2.49
N LEU A 130 6.12 -0.46 -3.73
CA LEU A 130 6.39 0.92 -4.15
C LEU A 130 5.31 1.36 -5.13
N TYR A 131 5.07 2.65 -5.20
CA TYR A 131 4.28 3.24 -6.29
C TYR A 131 5.17 3.77 -7.40
N VAL A 132 4.83 3.45 -8.65
CA VAL A 132 5.61 3.86 -9.83
C VAL A 132 5.62 5.38 -10.03
N ASP A 133 4.50 6.04 -9.76
CA ASP A 133 4.36 7.50 -9.87
C ASP A 133 5.26 8.26 -8.88
N GLU A 134 5.45 7.73 -7.67
CA GLU A 134 6.38 8.26 -6.68
C GLU A 134 7.83 8.09 -7.13
N LEU A 135 8.19 6.95 -7.71
CA LEU A 135 9.52 6.71 -8.28
C LEU A 135 9.81 7.66 -9.46
N MET A 136 8.83 7.91 -10.34
CA MET A 136 8.92 8.92 -11.40
C MET A 136 9.12 10.32 -10.82
N THR A 137 8.31 10.69 -9.81
CA THR A 137 8.39 12.01 -9.15
C THR A 137 9.76 12.23 -8.48
N ARG A 138 10.37 11.16 -7.95
CA ARG A 138 11.70 11.19 -7.35
C ARG A 138 12.85 11.11 -8.36
N GLY A 139 12.55 10.95 -9.65
CA GLY A 139 13.53 10.92 -10.73
C GLY A 139 14.28 9.60 -10.85
N TYR A 140 13.72 8.49 -10.37
CA TYR A 140 14.27 7.15 -10.60
C TYR A 140 13.83 6.53 -11.93
N LEU A 141 12.70 7.01 -12.47
CA LEU A 141 12.08 6.48 -13.67
C LEU A 141 11.83 7.59 -14.71
N ASP A 142 11.96 7.24 -15.98
CA ASP A 142 11.45 8.05 -17.08
C ASP A 142 9.92 7.93 -17.21
N VAL A 143 9.33 8.67 -18.14
CA VAL A 143 7.87 8.64 -18.42
C VAL A 143 7.37 7.29 -18.94
N ASN A 144 8.25 6.39 -19.36
CA ASN A 144 7.92 5.04 -19.81
C ASN A 144 8.16 4.00 -18.71
N GLY A 145 8.56 4.42 -17.50
CA GLY A 145 8.89 3.55 -16.38
C GLY A 145 10.21 2.79 -16.54
N ASN A 146 11.15 3.30 -17.36
CA ASN A 146 12.52 2.80 -17.42
C ASN A 146 13.37 3.44 -16.31
N LEU A 147 14.26 2.65 -15.71
CA LEU A 147 15.22 3.14 -14.73
C LEU A 147 16.17 4.16 -15.35
N LEU A 148 16.41 5.26 -14.63
CA LEU A 148 17.32 6.32 -15.03
C LEU A 148 18.72 6.12 -14.43
N ASP A 149 19.73 6.53 -15.18
CA ASP A 149 21.11 6.77 -14.71
C ASP A 149 21.43 8.23 -15.06
N THR A 150 20.89 9.17 -14.29
CA THR A 150 20.99 10.60 -14.59
C THR A 150 22.41 11.14 -14.44
N ASN A 151 23.26 10.46 -13.69
CA ASN A 151 24.61 10.89 -13.40
C ASN A 151 25.67 10.22 -14.31
N GLY A 152 25.27 9.20 -15.08
CA GLY A 152 26.06 8.57 -16.14
C GLY A 152 27.23 7.75 -15.61
N ASN A 153 27.06 7.07 -14.48
CA ASN A 153 28.10 6.24 -13.88
C ASN A 153 27.94 4.73 -14.18
N GLY A 154 26.86 4.38 -14.90
CA GLY A 154 26.53 3.03 -15.35
C GLY A 154 25.67 2.22 -14.36
N ILE A 155 25.33 2.79 -13.20
CA ILE A 155 24.45 2.18 -12.21
C ILE A 155 23.18 3.02 -12.18
N THR A 156 22.00 2.40 -12.19
CA THR A 156 20.77 3.18 -12.17
C THR A 156 20.60 3.88 -10.83
N ASP A 157 20.03 5.08 -10.87
CA ASP A 157 19.81 5.95 -9.72
C ASP A 157 19.04 5.24 -8.59
N LEU A 158 18.10 4.36 -8.95
CA LEU A 158 17.35 3.55 -7.99
C LEU A 158 18.28 2.60 -7.25
N HIS A 159 19.14 1.88 -7.97
CA HIS A 159 20.05 0.89 -7.38
C HIS A 159 21.18 1.53 -6.59
N GLU A 160 21.64 2.71 -7.00
CA GLU A 160 22.58 3.51 -6.22
C GLU A 160 22.01 3.91 -4.87
N ASP A 161 20.78 4.43 -4.84
CA ASP A 161 20.12 4.88 -3.61
C ASP A 161 19.64 3.70 -2.76
N LEU A 162 19.27 2.56 -3.39
CA LEU A 162 18.90 1.33 -2.71
C LEU A 162 20.07 0.79 -1.87
N TYR A 163 21.29 0.77 -2.41
CA TYR A 163 22.47 0.25 -1.71
C TYR A 163 23.37 1.35 -1.14
N ASN A 164 22.96 2.62 -1.24
CA ASN A 164 23.77 3.79 -0.89
C ASN A 164 25.18 3.75 -1.53
N LEU A 165 25.26 3.25 -2.76
CA LEU A 165 26.46 3.04 -3.55
C LEU A 165 26.51 4.06 -4.68
N ALA A 166 27.20 5.17 -4.42
CA ALA A 166 27.47 6.22 -5.37
C ALA A 166 28.81 6.91 -5.00
N PRO A 167 29.45 7.62 -5.93
CA PRO A 167 30.48 8.59 -5.59
C PRO A 167 29.99 9.58 -4.52
N ALA A 168 30.83 9.89 -3.54
CA ALA A 168 30.44 10.78 -2.44
C ALA A 168 30.44 12.27 -2.83
N THR A 169 31.14 12.63 -3.90
CA THR A 169 31.34 14.02 -4.37
C THR A 169 31.46 14.06 -5.89
N GLY A 170 31.25 15.24 -6.48
CA GLY A 170 31.35 15.45 -7.93
C GLY A 170 30.00 15.33 -8.65
N SER A 171 30.02 15.43 -9.99
CA SER A 171 28.81 15.39 -10.83
C SER A 171 28.13 14.01 -10.87
N GLN A 172 28.88 12.96 -10.53
CA GLN A 172 28.39 11.58 -10.44
C GLN A 172 27.90 11.19 -9.05
N ALA A 173 27.88 12.13 -8.09
CA ALA A 173 27.49 11.82 -6.73
C ALA A 173 25.97 11.74 -6.56
N ARG A 174 25.54 10.88 -5.63
CA ARG A 174 24.16 10.86 -5.14
C ARG A 174 24.08 11.18 -3.64
N PRO A 175 22.99 11.83 -3.19
CA PRO A 175 22.77 12.04 -1.78
C PRO A 175 22.59 10.72 -1.03
N TYR A 176 23.13 10.62 0.17
CA TYR A 176 22.92 9.45 1.03
C TYR A 176 21.45 9.35 1.48
N VAL A 177 20.88 8.15 1.37
CA VAL A 177 19.57 7.77 1.91
C VAL A 177 19.79 7.22 3.33
N GLY A 178 19.67 8.09 4.32
CA GLY A 178 20.08 7.81 5.70
C GLY A 178 20.60 9.08 6.38
N THR A 179 20.70 9.07 7.71
CA THR A 179 21.25 10.21 8.48
C THR A 179 22.78 10.18 8.52
N THR A 180 23.37 9.07 8.94
CA THR A 180 24.83 8.87 9.02
C THR A 180 25.19 7.46 8.58
N ARG A 181 26.14 7.35 7.63
CA ARG A 181 26.67 6.07 7.16
C ARG A 181 27.25 5.27 8.32
N ARG A 182 26.96 3.98 8.35
CA ARG A 182 27.57 3.06 9.33
C ARG A 182 29.03 2.84 8.98
N CYS A 183 29.34 2.64 7.70
CA CYS A 183 30.69 2.40 7.21
C CYS A 183 31.14 3.52 6.25
N SER A 184 32.37 4.01 6.44
CA SER A 184 32.98 5.05 5.60
C SER A 184 33.95 4.47 4.57
N ARG A 185 33.72 3.23 4.13
CA ARG A 185 34.60 2.54 3.17
C ARG A 185 34.29 2.97 1.75
N THR A 186 35.32 3.06 0.94
CA THR A 186 35.20 3.36 -0.50
C THR A 186 35.93 2.31 -1.32
N PHE A 187 35.65 2.27 -2.63
CA PHE A 187 36.35 1.43 -3.59
C PHE A 187 36.39 2.14 -4.94
N THR A 188 37.30 1.72 -5.83
CA THR A 188 37.39 2.30 -7.18
C THR A 188 37.11 1.25 -8.24
N SER A 189 36.16 1.53 -9.13
CA SER A 189 35.78 0.66 -10.24
C SER A 189 35.40 1.50 -11.46
N GLY A 190 35.83 1.11 -12.66
CA GLY A 190 35.54 1.88 -13.88
C GLY A 190 36.03 3.33 -13.86
N GLY A 191 37.08 3.63 -13.09
CA GLY A 191 37.65 4.99 -12.97
C GLY A 191 36.95 5.90 -11.95
N LEU A 192 35.93 5.41 -11.24
CA LEU A 192 35.18 6.19 -10.25
C LEU A 192 35.34 5.60 -8.85
N THR A 193 35.36 6.47 -7.84
CA THR A 193 35.43 6.08 -6.44
C THR A 193 34.04 6.12 -5.81
N TYR A 194 33.52 4.96 -5.44
CA TYR A 194 32.20 4.76 -4.85
C TYR A 194 32.30 4.54 -3.34
N SER A 195 31.20 4.77 -2.62
CA SER A 195 31.02 4.26 -1.26
C SER A 195 30.69 2.76 -1.29
N GLN A 196 31.25 1.95 -0.40
CA GLN A 196 30.84 0.55 -0.25
C GLN A 196 29.47 0.47 0.46
N PRO A 197 28.55 -0.43 0.06
CA PRO A 197 27.21 -0.53 0.66
C PRO A 197 27.27 -0.98 2.11
N ASP A 198 26.61 -0.27 3.02
CA ASP A 198 26.50 -0.69 4.42
C ASP A 198 25.80 -2.05 4.54
N LEU A 199 24.84 -2.35 3.65
CA LEU A 199 24.13 -3.63 3.54
C LEU A 199 25.02 -4.81 3.09
N ALA A 200 26.22 -4.54 2.55
CA ALA A 200 27.14 -5.56 2.06
C ALA A 200 28.43 -5.65 2.89
N LEU A 201 28.46 -4.98 4.04
CA LEU A 201 29.61 -4.93 4.95
C LEU A 201 29.27 -5.54 6.31
N ASN A 202 30.23 -6.27 6.87
CA ASN A 202 30.12 -6.83 8.21
C ASN A 202 30.07 -5.74 9.31
N GLU A 203 29.87 -6.16 10.55
CA GLU A 203 29.78 -5.26 11.72
C GLU A 203 31.04 -4.41 11.95
N SER A 204 32.21 -4.91 11.54
CA SER A 204 33.50 -4.22 11.65
C SER A 204 33.80 -3.26 10.50
N CYS A 205 32.87 -3.14 9.53
CA CYS A 205 33.07 -2.36 8.31
C CYS A 205 34.37 -2.73 7.58
N THR A 206 34.72 -4.02 7.54
CA THR A 206 35.89 -4.51 6.80
C THR A 206 35.67 -4.26 5.31
N SER A 207 36.63 -3.62 4.63
CA SER A 207 36.54 -3.41 3.18
C SER A 207 36.36 -4.74 2.45
N ALA A 208 35.35 -4.81 1.58
CA ALA A 208 34.95 -6.01 0.86
C ALA A 208 34.92 -5.75 -0.64
N PHE A 209 36.01 -5.22 -1.21
CA PHE A 209 36.12 -4.99 -2.65
C PHE A 209 37.27 -5.81 -3.23
N THR A 210 37.01 -6.48 -4.34
CA THR A 210 38.02 -7.20 -5.13
C THR A 210 37.88 -6.83 -6.59
N ALA A 211 38.94 -6.24 -7.17
CA ALA A 211 38.95 -5.87 -8.57
C ALA A 211 39.30 -7.06 -9.47
N SER A 212 38.76 -7.09 -10.68
CA SER A 212 39.19 -7.98 -11.77
C SER A 212 39.20 -9.48 -11.41
N VAL A 213 38.20 -9.93 -10.64
CA VAL A 213 37.94 -11.33 -10.29
C VAL A 213 37.53 -12.08 -11.54
N LEU A 214 38.08 -13.29 -11.74
CA LEU A 214 37.64 -14.17 -12.82
C LEU A 214 36.38 -14.92 -12.38
N LEU A 215 35.24 -14.64 -13.03
CA LEU A 215 33.95 -15.28 -12.75
C LEU A 215 33.35 -15.85 -14.05
N PRO A 216 32.52 -16.89 -13.97
CA PRO A 216 31.60 -17.24 -15.06
C PRO A 216 30.78 -16.03 -15.52
N ASP A 217 30.43 -15.97 -16.81
CA ASP A 217 29.54 -14.94 -17.33
C ASP A 217 28.09 -15.41 -17.17
N ALA A 218 27.25 -14.58 -16.57
CA ALA A 218 25.87 -14.93 -16.22
C ALA A 218 24.85 -14.60 -17.33
N ARG A 219 25.29 -14.15 -18.51
CA ARG A 219 24.39 -14.02 -19.67
C ARG A 219 23.90 -15.40 -20.14
N PRO A 220 22.68 -15.50 -20.69
CA PRO A 220 22.19 -16.75 -21.26
C PRO A 220 23.14 -17.37 -22.27
N GLY A 221 23.34 -18.69 -22.16
CA GLY A 221 24.15 -19.49 -23.08
C GLY A 221 25.59 -19.74 -22.61
N SER A 222 26.42 -20.31 -23.50
CA SER A 222 27.81 -20.65 -23.19
C SER A 222 28.73 -19.45 -23.46
N HIS A 223 29.33 -18.93 -22.39
CA HIS A 223 30.27 -17.82 -22.43
C HIS A 223 31.55 -18.19 -21.68
N SER A 224 32.68 -17.63 -22.10
CA SER A 224 33.94 -17.75 -21.35
C SER A 224 33.86 -17.02 -20.02
N THR A 225 34.61 -17.46 -19.01
CA THR A 225 34.82 -16.66 -17.79
C THR A 225 35.38 -15.28 -18.13
N VAL A 226 34.92 -14.26 -17.41
CA VAL A 226 35.26 -12.86 -17.62
C VAL A 226 35.85 -12.24 -16.35
N ARG A 227 36.63 -11.17 -16.51
CA ARG A 227 37.17 -10.40 -15.39
C ARG A 227 36.17 -9.30 -15.00
N ILE A 228 35.70 -9.33 -13.75
CA ILE A 228 34.66 -8.44 -13.23
C ILE A 228 35.10 -7.90 -11.87
N ASP A 229 34.72 -6.67 -11.55
CA ASP A 229 34.87 -6.13 -10.20
C ASP A 229 33.74 -6.64 -9.28
N VAL A 230 34.06 -6.94 -8.02
CA VAL A 230 33.09 -7.40 -7.02
C VAL A 230 33.19 -6.55 -5.78
N VAL A 231 32.06 -5.97 -5.35
CA VAL A 231 31.94 -5.25 -4.07
C VAL A 231 30.96 -5.96 -3.15
N GLY A 232 31.28 -5.98 -1.87
CA GLY A 232 30.48 -6.57 -0.80
C GLY A 232 30.96 -7.96 -0.36
N SER A 233 30.27 -8.47 0.66
CA SER A 233 30.54 -9.75 1.29
C SER A 233 29.24 -10.42 1.72
N ASN A 234 29.32 -11.73 1.95
CA ASN A 234 28.24 -12.50 2.54
C ASN A 234 28.36 -12.52 4.07
N THR A 235 27.29 -12.93 4.75
CA THR A 235 27.20 -13.09 6.18
C THR A 235 27.72 -14.46 6.60
N ALA A 236 28.71 -14.51 7.49
CA ALA A 236 29.19 -15.81 7.99
C ALA A 236 28.28 -16.44 9.07
N ALA A 237 27.32 -15.70 9.64
CA ALA A 237 26.34 -16.11 10.67
C ALA A 237 25.37 -14.94 10.98
N VAL A 238 24.35 -15.18 11.84
CA VAL A 238 23.35 -14.20 12.33
C VAL A 238 24.02 -12.84 12.64
N PRO A 239 23.83 -11.82 11.80
CA PRO A 239 24.46 -10.53 11.97
C PRO A 239 23.83 -9.81 13.14
N ARG A 240 24.69 -9.21 13.96
CA ARG A 240 24.30 -8.18 14.92
C ARG A 240 23.97 -6.90 14.15
N THR A 241 24.73 -5.82 14.32
CA THR A 241 24.52 -4.55 13.61
C THR A 241 25.15 -4.50 12.21
N GLY A 242 25.73 -5.60 11.73
CA GLY A 242 26.29 -5.70 10.37
C GLY A 242 25.19 -5.87 9.31
N PHE A 243 25.52 -5.56 8.04
CA PHE A 243 24.59 -5.73 6.90
C PHE A 243 23.27 -4.97 7.07
N SER A 244 23.34 -3.81 7.72
CA SER A 244 22.27 -2.82 7.90
C SER A 244 22.85 -1.42 7.70
N ASP A 245 22.03 -0.48 7.24
CA ASP A 245 22.36 0.90 6.89
C ASP A 245 21.76 1.94 7.86
N ASN A 246 21.57 1.56 9.14
CA ASN A 246 21.05 2.39 10.23
C ASN A 246 19.61 2.93 10.00
N GLY A 247 18.81 2.19 9.25
CA GLY A 247 17.39 2.46 9.05
C GLY A 247 16.49 2.16 10.23
N LEU A 248 15.19 2.23 9.97
CA LEU A 248 14.13 1.75 10.85
C LEU A 248 14.20 0.23 11.07
N PHE A 249 14.56 -0.52 10.03
CA PHE A 249 14.51 -1.97 10.02
C PHE A 249 15.86 -2.56 9.62
N ALA A 250 16.33 -3.53 10.40
CA ALA A 250 17.57 -4.21 10.06
C ALA A 250 17.41 -4.94 8.72
N ARG A 251 18.40 -4.76 7.83
CA ARG A 251 18.49 -5.41 6.51
C ARG A 251 17.39 -5.06 5.51
N ILE A 252 16.53 -4.08 5.79
CA ILE A 252 15.70 -3.48 4.76
C ILE A 252 16.44 -2.22 4.32
N PRO A 253 16.75 -2.05 3.02
CA PRO A 253 17.34 -0.82 2.54
C PRO A 253 16.55 0.42 2.96
N ASN A 254 17.22 1.47 3.43
CA ASN A 254 16.59 2.72 3.86
C ASN A 254 15.60 3.31 2.84
N LEU A 255 15.85 3.09 1.53
CA LEU A 255 14.96 3.55 0.45
C LEU A 255 13.62 2.79 0.42
N LEU A 256 13.60 1.51 0.82
CA LEU A 256 12.42 0.66 0.88
C LEU A 256 11.68 0.72 2.22
N GLU A 257 12.16 1.54 3.14
CA GLU A 257 11.43 1.88 4.36
C GLU A 257 10.42 3.01 4.10
N PRO A 258 9.45 3.23 4.99
CA PRO A 258 8.62 4.42 4.96
C PRO A 258 9.48 5.69 5.11
N ALA A 259 9.03 6.80 4.54
CA ALA A 259 9.67 8.10 4.74
C ALA A 259 9.76 8.43 6.25
N HIS A 260 10.98 8.56 6.76
CA HIS A 260 11.23 8.75 8.18
C HIS A 260 12.48 9.58 8.45
N ALA A 261 12.57 10.21 9.62
CA ALA A 261 13.72 11.05 9.98
C ALA A 261 15.07 10.29 9.90
N LEU A 262 15.09 8.99 10.22
CA LEU A 262 16.29 8.15 10.16
C LEU A 262 16.82 7.92 8.73
N ASN A 263 15.93 7.99 7.73
CA ASN A 263 16.29 7.92 6.31
C ASN A 263 16.24 9.30 5.62
N ASN A 264 16.33 10.40 6.38
CA ASN A 264 16.20 11.78 5.87
C ASN A 264 14.89 12.02 5.08
N ALA A 265 13.81 11.35 5.45
CA ALA A 265 12.52 11.37 4.77
C ALA A 265 12.59 10.95 3.29
N ARG A 266 13.60 10.13 2.93
CA ARG A 266 13.81 9.67 1.56
C ARG A 266 13.19 8.31 1.27
N GLY A 267 12.86 7.52 2.29
CA GLY A 267 12.16 6.25 2.14
C GLY A 267 10.87 6.37 1.31
N LEU A 268 10.58 5.34 0.52
CA LEU A 268 9.45 5.25 -0.41
C LEU A 268 8.65 3.95 -0.25
N GLY A 269 9.15 2.99 0.51
CA GLY A 269 8.54 1.68 0.58
C GLY A 269 7.40 1.60 1.57
N HIS A 270 6.48 0.69 1.26
CA HIS A 270 5.38 0.28 2.11
C HIS A 270 5.61 -1.18 2.55
N PRO A 271 6.50 -1.43 3.54
CA PRO A 271 6.76 -2.78 4.02
C PRO A 271 5.53 -3.38 4.69
N VAL A 272 5.36 -4.68 4.51
CA VAL A 272 4.26 -5.48 5.06
C VAL A 272 4.84 -6.46 6.08
N PHE A 273 4.43 -6.31 7.34
CA PHE A 273 4.91 -7.16 8.42
C PHE A 273 3.86 -8.20 8.77
N PHE A 274 4.11 -9.45 8.39
CA PHE A 274 3.21 -10.56 8.66
C PHE A 274 3.37 -11.06 10.10
N PRO A 275 2.25 -11.30 10.81
CA PRO A 275 2.28 -11.93 12.11
C PRO A 275 2.65 -13.41 11.98
N ALA A 276 3.29 -13.96 13.03
CA ALA A 276 3.74 -15.35 13.03
C ALA A 276 2.59 -16.37 13.00
N GLY A 277 1.36 -15.96 13.31
CA GLY A 277 0.17 -16.80 13.29
C GLY A 277 -0.48 -16.96 11.91
N GLY A 278 0.08 -16.33 10.87
CA GLY A 278 -0.47 -16.39 9.51
C GLY A 278 -1.73 -15.55 9.32
N GLU A 279 -2.04 -14.62 10.23
CA GLU A 279 -3.18 -13.74 10.08
C GLU A 279 -3.00 -12.75 8.93
N ALA A 280 -4.12 -12.39 8.30
CA ALA A 280 -4.14 -11.38 7.26
C ALA A 280 -3.74 -9.99 7.81
N VAL A 281 -2.86 -9.31 7.10
CA VAL A 281 -2.44 -7.93 7.34
C VAL A 281 -3.26 -7.01 6.46
N ASP A 282 -3.88 -5.99 7.05
CA ASP A 282 -4.55 -4.94 6.30
C ASP A 282 -3.52 -3.95 5.72
N LEU A 283 -3.51 -3.83 4.41
CA LEU A 283 -2.65 -2.88 3.68
C LEU A 283 -3.32 -1.50 3.52
N GLY A 284 -4.56 -1.36 3.99
CA GLY A 284 -5.35 -0.15 3.79
C GLY A 284 -5.93 -0.07 2.39
N THR A 285 -6.37 1.12 2.00
CA THR A 285 -6.92 1.38 0.67
C THR A 285 -5.79 1.66 -0.31
N ILE A 286 -5.73 0.86 -1.36
CA ILE A 286 -4.91 1.13 -2.54
C ILE A 286 -5.78 1.87 -3.55
N GLU A 287 -5.28 2.99 -4.06
CA GLU A 287 -5.99 3.84 -4.99
C GLU A 287 -6.03 3.24 -6.41
N ALA A 288 -7.15 3.40 -7.09
CA ALA A 288 -7.31 3.00 -8.49
C ALA A 288 -6.27 3.66 -9.39
N GLY A 289 -5.83 2.95 -10.43
CA GLY A 289 -5.01 3.53 -11.50
C GLY A 289 -3.54 3.78 -11.12
N ARG A 290 -3.15 3.62 -9.86
CA ARG A 290 -1.75 3.65 -9.44
C ARG A 290 -1.11 2.27 -9.67
N GLU A 291 0.07 2.28 -10.31
CA GLU A 291 0.85 1.06 -10.52
C GLU A 291 1.68 0.75 -9.27
N LEU A 292 1.51 -0.48 -8.77
CA LEU A 292 2.27 -1.07 -7.68
C LEU A 292 3.43 -1.87 -8.26
N VAL A 293 4.59 -1.80 -7.61
CA VAL A 293 5.65 -2.80 -7.78
C VAL A 293 5.97 -3.39 -6.43
N PHE A 294 5.71 -4.68 -6.28
CA PHE A 294 6.08 -5.39 -5.07
C PHE A 294 7.57 -5.65 -5.05
N PHE A 295 8.16 -5.65 -3.85
CA PHE A 295 9.52 -6.08 -3.62
C PHE A 295 9.58 -7.12 -2.51
N LEU A 296 10.52 -8.05 -2.66
CA LEU A 296 10.90 -9.03 -1.67
C LEU A 296 12.34 -8.74 -1.24
N VAL A 297 12.56 -8.54 0.06
CA VAL A 297 13.90 -8.43 0.64
C VAL A 297 14.25 -9.75 1.29
N VAL A 298 15.30 -10.38 0.79
CA VAL A 298 15.74 -11.72 1.19
C VAL A 298 17.09 -11.61 1.89
N ALA A 299 17.21 -12.26 3.04
CA ALA A 299 18.41 -12.27 3.85
C ALA A 299 19.22 -13.57 3.67
N ASN A 300 19.59 -13.89 2.44
CA ASN A 300 20.32 -15.10 2.08
C ASN A 300 21.69 -14.78 1.45
N ASP A 301 22.66 -15.66 1.66
CA ASP A 301 24.00 -15.52 1.11
C ASP A 301 24.00 -15.67 -0.41
N SER A 302 24.49 -14.64 -1.10
CA SER A 302 24.62 -14.71 -2.56
C SER A 302 25.72 -15.71 -2.99
N LEU A 303 25.42 -16.55 -3.99
CA LEU A 303 26.39 -17.39 -4.71
C LEU A 303 26.48 -16.89 -6.16
N HIS A 304 27.63 -17.08 -6.80
CA HIS A 304 27.79 -16.85 -8.23
C HIS A 304 28.24 -18.14 -8.90
N ASP A 305 27.26 -18.93 -9.32
CA ASP A 305 27.39 -20.08 -10.17
C ASP A 305 26.23 -20.12 -11.19
N PRO A 306 26.40 -19.51 -12.38
CA PRO A 306 25.39 -19.53 -13.42
C PRO A 306 24.98 -20.93 -13.89
N TYR A 307 25.78 -21.97 -13.63
CA TYR A 307 25.42 -23.36 -13.96
C TYR A 307 24.42 -23.96 -12.98
N GLU A 308 24.35 -23.42 -11.76
CA GLU A 308 23.34 -23.73 -10.76
C GLU A 308 22.25 -22.64 -10.71
N ASN A 309 22.15 -21.81 -11.76
CA ASN A 309 21.23 -20.67 -11.84
C ASN A 309 21.36 -19.68 -10.66
N ARG A 310 22.55 -19.56 -10.08
CA ARG A 310 22.83 -18.64 -8.96
C ARG A 310 23.73 -17.52 -9.42
N VAL A 311 23.29 -16.27 -9.31
CA VAL A 311 24.02 -15.12 -9.87
C VAL A 311 24.06 -13.97 -8.87
N TYR A 312 25.25 -13.39 -8.69
CA TYR A 312 25.38 -12.11 -7.99
C TYR A 312 24.60 -11.00 -8.69
N PRO A 313 23.87 -10.14 -7.96
CA PRO A 313 23.30 -8.91 -8.51
C PRO A 313 24.33 -8.11 -9.32
N CYS A 314 23.95 -7.62 -10.51
CA CYS A 314 24.80 -6.86 -11.40
C CYS A 314 24.49 -5.37 -11.34
N LEU A 315 25.33 -4.60 -10.64
CA LEU A 315 25.16 -3.16 -10.47
C LEU A 315 25.38 -2.37 -11.77
N ARG A 316 26.36 -2.80 -12.58
CA ARG A 316 26.72 -2.11 -13.84
C ARG A 316 26.95 -3.09 -14.97
N LYS A 317 26.25 -2.90 -16.08
CA LYS A 317 26.36 -3.70 -17.30
C LYS A 317 27.09 -2.96 -18.41
N ALA A 318 27.87 -3.69 -19.19
CA ALA A 318 28.37 -3.24 -20.48
C ALA A 318 27.25 -3.27 -21.53
N ALA A 319 27.46 -2.60 -22.67
CA ALA A 319 26.47 -2.52 -23.76
C ALA A 319 26.05 -3.88 -24.34
N ASN A 320 26.90 -4.91 -24.22
CA ASN A 320 26.62 -6.29 -24.63
C ASN A 320 25.89 -7.12 -23.54
N GLY A 321 25.42 -6.48 -22.47
CA GLY A 321 24.75 -7.10 -21.33
C GLY A 321 25.67 -7.77 -20.32
N GLN A 322 26.99 -7.79 -20.53
CA GLN A 322 27.93 -8.42 -19.61
C GLN A 322 28.04 -7.59 -18.33
N CYS A 323 28.05 -8.24 -17.16
CA CYS A 323 28.30 -7.53 -15.92
C CYS A 323 29.75 -7.02 -15.81
N THR A 324 29.91 -5.80 -15.30
CA THR A 324 31.23 -5.17 -15.06
C THR A 324 31.48 -4.87 -13.58
N LEU A 325 30.42 -4.82 -12.77
CA LEU A 325 30.49 -4.67 -11.32
C LEU A 325 29.36 -5.48 -10.68
N HIS A 326 29.72 -6.52 -9.94
CA HIS A 326 28.77 -7.32 -9.14
C HIS A 326 28.69 -6.82 -7.71
N LEU A 327 27.51 -6.94 -7.12
CA LEU A 327 27.27 -6.82 -5.70
C LEU A 327 27.21 -8.22 -5.08
N LYS A 328 28.11 -8.52 -4.15
CA LYS A 328 28.05 -9.69 -3.28
C LYS A 328 27.43 -9.27 -1.95
N THR A 329 26.22 -9.74 -1.66
CA THR A 329 25.44 -9.28 -0.50
C THR A 329 24.66 -10.44 0.11
N SER A 330 24.33 -10.32 1.40
CA SER A 330 23.35 -11.19 2.06
C SER A 330 22.00 -10.51 2.26
N THR A 331 21.77 -9.44 1.52
CA THR A 331 20.52 -8.70 1.48
C THR A 331 20.26 -8.40 0.02
N SER A 332 19.42 -9.24 -0.58
CA SER A 332 18.98 -9.13 -1.97
C SER A 332 17.58 -8.54 -2.01
N VAL A 333 17.30 -7.79 -3.07
CA VAL A 333 15.98 -7.20 -3.31
C VAL A 333 15.51 -7.67 -4.68
N PHE A 334 14.34 -8.29 -4.71
CA PHE A 334 13.69 -8.77 -5.91
C PHE A 334 12.39 -8.02 -6.11
N PHE A 335 12.18 -7.46 -7.30
CA PHE A 335 10.98 -6.73 -7.68
C PHE A 335 10.08 -7.61 -8.54
N SER A 336 8.77 -7.40 -8.41
CA SER A 336 7.78 -8.01 -9.31
C SER A 336 7.92 -7.53 -10.76
N ARG A 337 8.61 -6.39 -10.97
CA ARG A 337 8.99 -5.86 -12.27
C ARG A 337 10.41 -6.29 -12.61
N SER A 338 10.53 -7.31 -13.46
CA SER A 338 11.79 -7.98 -13.81
C SER A 338 12.89 -7.04 -14.30
N LYS A 339 12.50 -5.98 -15.03
CA LYS A 339 13.48 -5.00 -15.56
C LYS A 339 14.23 -4.24 -14.47
N TRP A 340 13.76 -4.28 -13.22
CA TRP A 340 14.39 -3.62 -12.08
C TRP A 340 15.26 -4.55 -11.25
N ASN A 341 15.21 -5.86 -11.50
CA ASN A 341 16.10 -6.82 -10.86
C ASN A 341 17.54 -6.62 -11.33
N LEU A 342 18.49 -6.89 -10.45
CA LEU A 342 19.92 -6.65 -10.72
C LEU A 342 20.61 -7.88 -11.28
N ASP A 343 20.14 -9.06 -10.91
CA ASP A 343 20.69 -10.33 -11.32
C ASP A 343 20.24 -10.71 -12.74
N GLN A 344 21.12 -11.42 -13.43
CA GLN A 344 20.90 -11.84 -14.80
C GLN A 344 20.16 -13.18 -14.80
N ASP A 345 19.34 -13.43 -15.82
CA ASP A 345 18.76 -14.75 -16.08
C ASP A 345 19.80 -15.59 -16.86
N PRO A 346 20.55 -16.52 -16.25
CA PRO A 346 21.54 -17.33 -16.95
C PRO A 346 20.89 -18.41 -17.83
N VAL A 347 19.60 -18.71 -17.61
CA VAL A 347 18.86 -19.73 -18.35
C VAL A 347 18.30 -19.14 -19.64
N GLY A 348 17.67 -17.96 -19.57
CA GLY A 348 17.16 -17.22 -20.72
C GLY A 348 16.08 -17.94 -21.54
N GLN A 349 15.35 -18.88 -20.92
CA GLN A 349 14.29 -19.66 -21.57
C GLN A 349 12.94 -18.93 -21.55
N THR A 350 12.10 -19.18 -22.58
CA THR A 350 10.74 -18.62 -22.68
C THR A 350 9.68 -19.73 -22.78
N PRO A 351 8.65 -19.74 -21.92
CA PRO A 351 8.51 -18.91 -20.72
C PRO A 351 9.60 -19.24 -19.69
N VAL A 352 9.79 -18.36 -18.71
CA VAL A 352 10.67 -18.62 -17.56
C VAL A 352 10.12 -19.77 -16.73
N VAL A 353 8.81 -19.76 -16.49
CA VAL A 353 8.10 -20.85 -15.82
C VAL A 353 6.63 -20.89 -16.25
N ALA A 354 6.01 -22.07 -16.21
CA ALA A 354 4.56 -22.25 -16.27
C ALA A 354 4.12 -23.26 -15.19
N ARG A 355 3.02 -22.96 -14.51
CA ARG A 355 2.49 -23.74 -13.38
C ARG A 355 0.97 -23.86 -13.47
N ASN A 356 0.43 -24.93 -12.92
CA ASN A 356 -1.00 -25.06 -12.64
C ASN A 356 -1.27 -24.60 -11.21
N ILE A 357 -1.97 -23.48 -11.04
CA ILE A 357 -2.12 -22.85 -9.72
C ILE A 357 -3.00 -23.68 -8.77
N GLY A 358 -3.85 -24.55 -9.30
CA GLY A 358 -4.72 -25.44 -8.52
C GLY A 358 -4.13 -26.83 -8.26
N CYS A 359 -2.87 -27.05 -8.66
CA CYS A 359 -2.18 -28.34 -8.53
C CYS A 359 -1.15 -28.28 -7.41
N GLU A 360 -1.05 -29.36 -6.65
CA GLU A 360 -0.04 -29.54 -5.61
C GLU A 360 1.36 -29.63 -6.25
N ALA A 361 2.35 -29.00 -5.62
CA ALA A 361 3.74 -29.13 -6.00
C ALA A 361 4.22 -30.58 -5.81
N SER A 362 5.02 -31.07 -6.75
CA SER A 362 5.64 -32.39 -6.65
C SER A 362 7.08 -32.32 -7.14
N GLU A 363 8.01 -32.78 -6.31
CA GLU A 363 9.43 -32.91 -6.68
C GLU A 363 9.66 -33.86 -7.86
N SER A 364 8.70 -34.76 -8.14
CA SER A 364 8.78 -35.68 -9.27
C SER A 364 8.35 -35.05 -10.58
N CYS A 365 7.66 -33.91 -10.55
CA CYS A 365 7.13 -33.26 -11.74
C CYS A 365 8.22 -32.43 -12.42
N LEU A 366 8.58 -32.80 -13.65
CA LEU A 366 9.54 -32.04 -14.46
C LEU A 366 8.81 -30.95 -15.25
N PRO A 367 9.11 -29.64 -15.05
CA PRO A 367 8.46 -28.57 -15.78
C PRO A 367 8.60 -28.64 -17.31
N GLU A 368 9.69 -29.23 -17.81
CA GLU A 368 9.97 -29.37 -19.24
C GLU A 368 9.18 -30.51 -19.90
N ASP A 369 8.73 -31.49 -19.12
CA ASP A 369 7.92 -32.64 -19.59
C ASP A 369 6.90 -33.04 -18.50
N PRO A 370 5.87 -32.21 -18.26
CA PRO A 370 4.95 -32.40 -17.15
C PRO A 370 4.02 -33.60 -17.39
N ARG A 371 4.14 -34.64 -16.56
CA ARG A 371 3.37 -35.88 -16.66
C ARG A 371 2.43 -36.10 -15.47
N PRO A 372 1.18 -36.55 -15.66
CA PRO A 372 0.24 -36.78 -14.56
C PRO A 372 0.70 -37.80 -13.52
N ILE A 373 1.41 -38.85 -13.96
CA ILE A 373 1.96 -39.87 -13.05
C ILE A 373 3.07 -39.33 -12.15
N GLU A 374 3.67 -38.19 -12.54
CA GLU A 374 4.73 -37.48 -11.84
C GLU A 374 4.19 -36.25 -11.09
N GLY A 375 2.87 -36.10 -10.96
CA GLY A 375 2.23 -35.03 -10.18
C GLY A 375 1.78 -33.81 -10.98
N ALA A 376 1.84 -33.83 -12.32
CA ALA A 376 1.26 -32.76 -13.12
C ALA A 376 -0.28 -32.82 -13.16
N CYS A 377 -0.94 -31.67 -13.24
CA CYS A 377 -2.40 -31.60 -13.38
C CYS A 377 -2.79 -30.95 -14.71
N ALA A 378 -3.87 -31.44 -15.32
CA ALA A 378 -4.45 -30.83 -16.51
C ALA A 378 -5.08 -29.46 -16.19
N VAL A 379 -4.71 -28.44 -16.96
CA VAL A 379 -5.32 -27.11 -16.93
C VAL A 379 -6.74 -27.21 -17.48
N ALA A 380 -7.73 -26.73 -16.73
CA ALA A 380 -9.14 -26.92 -17.02
C ALA A 380 -9.55 -26.42 -18.41
N ALA A 381 -8.99 -25.30 -18.86
CA ALA A 381 -9.35 -24.67 -20.13
C ALA A 381 -8.72 -25.33 -21.37
N THR A 382 -7.52 -25.92 -21.24
CA THR A 382 -6.71 -26.37 -22.39
C THR A 382 -6.43 -27.87 -22.40
N GLY A 383 -6.57 -28.55 -21.26
CA GLY A 383 -6.15 -29.94 -21.06
C GLY A 383 -4.64 -30.13 -21.01
N GLN A 384 -3.84 -29.05 -21.12
CA GLN A 384 -2.39 -29.11 -20.99
C GLN A 384 -2.01 -29.50 -19.56
N ASN A 385 -1.11 -30.47 -19.40
CA ASN A 385 -0.55 -30.78 -18.09
C ASN A 385 0.52 -29.76 -17.71
N LEU A 386 0.49 -29.28 -16.48
CA LEU A 386 1.52 -28.43 -15.89
C LEU A 386 1.77 -28.88 -14.44
N CYS A 387 3.00 -28.71 -13.95
CA CYS A 387 3.33 -28.94 -12.55
C CYS A 387 2.64 -27.93 -11.63
N GLY A 388 2.32 -28.37 -10.41
CA GLY A 388 1.90 -27.48 -9.32
C GLY A 388 3.04 -26.66 -8.75
N TRP A 389 2.69 -25.75 -7.83
CA TRP A 389 3.65 -24.81 -7.21
C TRP A 389 3.44 -24.63 -5.70
N LEU A 390 2.26 -24.90 -5.15
CA LEU A 390 1.99 -24.83 -3.72
C LEU A 390 2.00 -26.21 -3.10
N ASP A 391 2.44 -26.32 -1.85
CA ASP A 391 2.25 -27.54 -1.08
C ASP A 391 0.76 -27.83 -0.80
N ALA A 392 0.45 -29.05 -0.34
CA ALA A 392 -0.92 -29.48 -0.07
C ALA A 392 -1.64 -28.60 0.97
N GLU A 393 -0.91 -28.09 1.96
CA GLU A 393 -1.48 -27.29 3.04
C GLU A 393 -1.89 -25.91 2.50
N ALA A 394 -0.97 -25.21 1.84
CA ALA A 394 -1.20 -23.95 1.17
C ALA A 394 -2.35 -24.05 0.14
N LEU A 395 -2.36 -25.10 -0.68
CA LEU A 395 -3.42 -25.31 -1.67
C LEU A 395 -4.80 -25.51 -1.01
N SER A 396 -4.85 -26.24 0.11
CA SER A 396 -6.10 -26.47 0.86
C SER A 396 -6.70 -25.19 1.44
N GLN A 397 -5.85 -24.23 1.86
CA GLN A 397 -6.27 -22.95 2.43
C GLN A 397 -6.78 -21.97 1.37
N THR A 398 -6.26 -22.06 0.14
CA THR A 398 -6.52 -21.10 -0.93
C THR A 398 -7.65 -21.53 -1.90
N SER A 399 -7.93 -22.83 -2.03
CA SER A 399 -9.00 -23.37 -2.89
C SER A 399 -8.94 -22.86 -4.34
N LEU A 400 -7.78 -22.98 -4.98
CA LEU A 400 -7.52 -22.45 -6.32
C LEU A 400 -8.05 -23.37 -7.43
N PRO A 401 -8.52 -22.81 -8.57
CA PRO A 401 -8.90 -23.61 -9.73
C PRO A 401 -7.67 -24.14 -10.47
N MET A 402 -7.88 -25.20 -11.26
CA MET A 402 -6.86 -25.78 -12.15
C MET A 402 -6.57 -24.87 -13.36
N GLU A 403 -5.99 -23.71 -13.13
CA GLU A 403 -5.67 -22.68 -14.13
C GLU A 403 -4.16 -22.53 -14.33
N ALA A 404 -3.75 -22.12 -15.53
CA ALA A 404 -2.34 -21.89 -15.83
C ALA A 404 -1.90 -20.50 -15.37
N ALA A 405 -0.72 -20.40 -14.78
CA ALA A 405 0.01 -19.16 -14.58
C ALA A 405 1.42 -19.31 -15.16
N SER A 406 1.98 -18.23 -15.70
CA SER A 406 3.31 -18.26 -16.30
C SER A 406 4.05 -16.95 -16.13
N VAL A 407 5.39 -17.04 -16.16
CA VAL A 407 6.28 -15.88 -16.16
C VAL A 407 6.96 -15.80 -17.52
N ALA A 408 6.80 -14.65 -18.19
CA ALA A 408 7.50 -14.37 -19.44
C ALA A 408 8.95 -13.93 -19.16
N VAL A 409 9.83 -14.04 -20.15
CA VAL A 409 11.17 -13.45 -20.06
C VAL A 409 11.10 -11.93 -19.94
N SER A 410 12.02 -11.34 -19.20
CA SER A 410 12.12 -9.88 -18.96
C SER A 410 12.42 -9.05 -20.21
N GLY A 411 12.97 -9.68 -21.25
CA GLY A 411 13.40 -9.05 -22.50
C GLY A 411 14.69 -8.21 -22.39
N ASN A 412 15.21 -7.98 -21.18
CA ASN A 412 16.49 -7.28 -20.95
C ASN A 412 17.58 -8.19 -20.34
N GLY A 413 17.29 -9.49 -20.22
CA GLY A 413 18.21 -10.49 -19.67
C GLY A 413 18.32 -10.49 -18.15
N ASN A 414 17.44 -9.78 -17.44
CA ASN A 414 17.28 -9.92 -15.99
C ASN A 414 16.39 -11.11 -15.65
N MET A 415 16.59 -11.70 -14.48
CA MET A 415 15.71 -12.73 -13.95
C MET A 415 14.37 -12.14 -13.50
N PRO A 416 13.24 -12.68 -13.97
CA PRO A 416 11.95 -12.46 -13.34
C PRO A 416 11.84 -13.18 -12.01
N HIS A 417 11.36 -12.49 -10.99
CA HIS A 417 11.26 -13.04 -9.64
C HIS A 417 9.84 -13.16 -9.12
N ALA A 418 8.82 -12.75 -9.90
CA ALA A 418 7.44 -12.84 -9.45
C ALA A 418 6.56 -13.60 -10.44
N LEU A 419 5.71 -14.48 -9.89
CA LEU A 419 4.64 -15.17 -10.58
C LEU A 419 3.29 -14.75 -9.98
N LEU A 420 2.38 -14.29 -10.83
CA LEU A 420 1.02 -13.92 -10.47
C LEU A 420 0.08 -15.09 -10.73
N GLY A 421 -0.53 -15.61 -9.67
CA GLY A 421 -1.69 -16.52 -9.77
C GLY A 421 -2.98 -15.72 -9.55
N ALA A 422 -3.68 -15.36 -10.62
CA ALA A 422 -4.94 -14.61 -10.55
C ALA A 422 -6.11 -15.46 -11.07
N PRO A 423 -6.79 -16.22 -10.20
CA PRO A 423 -7.91 -17.08 -10.60
C PRO A 423 -9.02 -16.31 -11.32
N GLY A 424 -9.45 -16.79 -12.49
CA GLY A 424 -10.48 -16.12 -13.31
C GLY A 424 -11.84 -15.99 -12.62
N GLY A 425 -12.16 -16.89 -11.67
CA GLY A 425 -13.43 -16.89 -10.94
C GLY A 425 -13.49 -15.97 -9.72
N THR A 426 -12.35 -15.49 -9.21
CA THR A 426 -12.28 -14.71 -7.96
C THR A 426 -11.33 -13.52 -8.11
N PRO A 427 -11.69 -12.49 -8.90
CA PRO A 427 -10.78 -11.38 -9.23
C PRO A 427 -10.34 -10.53 -8.03
N ALA A 428 -11.06 -10.63 -6.90
CA ALA A 428 -10.66 -9.99 -5.66
C ALA A 428 -9.55 -10.74 -4.92
N THR A 429 -9.30 -12.01 -5.26
CA THR A 429 -8.30 -12.86 -4.60
C THR A 429 -7.25 -13.28 -5.60
N TRP A 430 -5.99 -13.06 -5.29
CA TRP A 430 -4.87 -13.42 -6.15
C TRP A 430 -3.64 -13.75 -5.31
N LEU A 431 -2.69 -14.44 -5.92
CA LEU A 431 -1.43 -14.85 -5.32
C LEU A 431 -0.28 -14.15 -6.02
N LEU A 432 0.67 -13.66 -5.24
CA LEU A 432 1.97 -13.26 -5.73
C LEU A 432 3.00 -14.15 -5.09
N ALA A 433 3.72 -14.89 -5.91
CA ALA A 433 4.78 -15.75 -5.45
C ALA A 433 6.12 -15.27 -5.96
N PHE A 434 7.16 -15.47 -5.16
CA PHE A 434 8.50 -15.05 -5.47
C PHE A 434 9.49 -16.21 -5.46
N GLU A 435 10.45 -16.10 -6.37
CA GLU A 435 11.73 -16.82 -6.34
C GLU A 435 12.73 -15.98 -5.53
N ASP A 436 13.40 -16.57 -4.54
CA ASP A 436 14.22 -15.85 -3.54
C ASP A 436 15.74 -15.88 -3.82
N LEU A 437 16.16 -16.55 -4.89
CA LEU A 437 17.57 -16.69 -5.27
C LEU A 437 17.92 -15.92 -6.54
N GLY A 438 18.96 -15.09 -6.48
CA GLY A 438 19.47 -14.39 -7.67
C GLY A 438 19.92 -15.39 -8.74
N GLY A 439 19.62 -15.12 -10.01
CA GLY A 439 19.77 -16.03 -11.15
C GLY A 439 18.58 -16.97 -11.34
N GLY A 440 17.66 -17.01 -10.37
CA GLY A 440 16.42 -17.76 -10.42
C GLY A 440 16.46 -19.13 -9.78
N GLY A 441 17.61 -19.63 -9.30
CA GLY A 441 17.65 -20.86 -8.52
C GLY A 441 16.98 -22.07 -9.19
N ASP A 442 16.04 -22.69 -8.50
CA ASP A 442 15.25 -23.81 -9.00
C ASP A 442 14.00 -23.37 -9.80
N ARG A 443 13.67 -22.07 -9.78
CA ARG A 443 12.66 -21.42 -10.63
C ARG A 443 11.28 -22.00 -10.40
N ASP A 444 10.97 -22.44 -9.18
CA ASP A 444 9.65 -22.96 -8.83
C ASP A 444 8.68 -21.89 -8.31
N PHE A 445 9.22 -20.73 -7.93
CA PHE A 445 8.49 -19.55 -7.43
C PHE A 445 7.62 -19.87 -6.23
N ASN A 446 8.00 -20.82 -5.37
CA ASN A 446 7.24 -21.16 -4.16
C ASN A 446 7.96 -20.77 -2.85
N ASP A 447 9.12 -20.12 -2.95
CA ASP A 447 9.93 -19.70 -1.80
C ASP A 447 9.17 -18.75 -0.87
N ALA A 448 8.42 -17.81 -1.46
CA ALA A 448 7.56 -16.90 -0.72
C ALA A 448 6.27 -16.60 -1.47
N VAL A 449 5.15 -17.10 -0.94
CA VAL A 449 3.83 -16.97 -1.57
C VAL A 449 2.89 -16.13 -0.71
N PHE A 450 2.35 -15.06 -1.28
CA PHE A 450 1.42 -14.17 -0.59
C PHE A 450 0.06 -14.18 -1.28
N GLN A 451 -1.00 -14.39 -0.50
CA GLN A 451 -2.37 -14.20 -0.96
C GLN A 451 -2.82 -12.79 -0.66
N PHE A 452 -3.40 -12.14 -1.65
CA PHE A 452 -4.02 -10.85 -1.52
C PHE A 452 -5.53 -10.99 -1.68
N GLN A 453 -6.27 -10.23 -0.88
CA GLN A 453 -7.71 -10.20 -0.92
C GLN A 453 -8.21 -8.75 -0.89
N GLY A 454 -8.84 -8.33 -1.96
CA GLY A 454 -9.56 -7.06 -2.06
C GLY A 454 -10.94 -7.17 -1.41
N ASP A 455 -11.37 -6.08 -0.77
CA ASP A 455 -12.74 -5.92 -0.26
C ASP A 455 -13.74 -6.02 -1.42
N THR A 456 -14.61 -7.03 -1.44
CA THR A 456 -15.61 -7.26 -2.50
C THR A 456 -16.86 -6.38 -2.36
N SER A 457 -16.90 -5.51 -1.35
CA SER A 457 -18.03 -4.61 -1.15
C SER A 457 -17.90 -3.35 -2.00
N SER A 458 -18.86 -3.16 -2.91
CA SER A 458 -19.08 -1.87 -3.56
C SER A 458 -19.80 -0.95 -2.59
N GLU A 459 -19.08 0.02 -2.02
CA GLU A 459 -19.60 0.97 -1.03
C GLU A 459 -19.17 2.40 -1.35
N ALA A 460 -20.10 3.35 -1.24
CA ALA A 460 -19.79 4.76 -1.22
C ALA A 460 -20.28 5.38 0.07
N ARG A 461 -19.47 6.25 0.66
CA ARG A 461 -19.85 7.04 1.84
C ARG A 461 -19.70 8.52 1.55
N SER A 462 -20.77 9.27 1.73
CA SER A 462 -20.75 10.71 1.49
C SER A 462 -19.93 11.46 2.56
N SER A 463 -19.45 12.63 2.17
CA SER A 463 -19.03 13.69 3.09
C SER A 463 -20.17 14.04 4.05
N VAL A 464 -19.82 14.67 5.17
CA VAL A 464 -20.85 15.20 6.07
C VAL A 464 -21.63 16.25 5.31
N LEU A 465 -22.95 16.09 5.26
CA LEU A 465 -23.84 16.99 4.54
C LEU A 465 -23.86 18.36 5.21
N TYR A 466 -23.97 19.40 4.38
CA TYR A 466 -24.07 20.77 4.85
C TYR A 466 -25.52 21.07 5.30
N PRO A 467 -25.77 21.95 6.29
CA PRO A 467 -24.83 22.66 7.14
C PRO A 467 -24.16 21.77 8.19
N SER A 468 -22.90 21.40 7.97
CA SER A 468 -22.05 20.85 9.03
C SER A 468 -21.43 22.05 9.73
N THR A 469 -22.07 22.56 10.78
CA THR A 469 -21.44 23.63 11.55
C THR A 469 -20.15 23.08 12.16
N VAL A 470 -19.03 23.79 11.92
CA VAL A 470 -17.75 23.56 12.63
C VAL A 470 -17.92 23.73 14.15
N ILE A 471 -19.03 24.34 14.57
CA ILE A 471 -19.47 24.47 15.95
C ILE A 471 -20.70 23.58 16.13
N THR A 472 -20.48 22.39 16.68
CA THR A 472 -21.55 21.54 17.19
C THR A 472 -22.28 22.29 18.29
N GLU A 473 -23.53 22.71 18.07
CA GLU A 473 -24.35 23.15 19.20
C GLU A 473 -24.72 21.91 20.02
N PRO A 474 -24.18 21.75 21.24
CA PRO A 474 -24.32 20.50 21.98
C PRO A 474 -25.76 20.22 22.42
N TRP A 475 -26.66 21.20 22.32
CA TRP A 475 -28.08 21.08 22.65
C TRP A 475 -28.98 20.75 21.45
N CYS A 476 -28.44 20.55 20.25
CA CYS A 476 -29.21 20.19 19.06
C CYS A 476 -28.69 18.90 18.42
N ALA A 477 -29.61 17.98 18.12
CA ALA A 477 -29.33 16.75 17.38
C ALA A 477 -30.33 16.58 16.24
N ILE A 478 -29.90 15.92 15.18
CA ILE A 478 -30.77 15.55 14.07
C ILE A 478 -31.79 14.55 14.61
N SER A 479 -33.06 14.83 14.42
CA SER A 479 -34.17 13.98 14.88
C SER A 479 -34.83 13.23 13.76
N GLN A 480 -34.92 13.83 12.56
CA GLN A 480 -35.53 13.20 11.39
C GLN A 480 -34.71 13.45 10.13
N VAL A 481 -34.76 12.49 9.21
CA VAL A 481 -34.12 12.52 7.90
C VAL A 481 -35.11 12.07 6.85
N ARG A 482 -35.32 12.86 5.79
CA ARG A 482 -35.95 12.43 4.55
C ARG A 482 -34.84 11.91 3.64
N PHE A 483 -35.04 10.72 3.08
CA PHE A 483 -34.10 10.12 2.16
C PHE A 483 -34.85 9.70 0.90
N ARG A 484 -34.47 10.28 -0.23
CA ARG A 484 -34.94 9.92 -1.55
C ARG A 484 -33.79 9.40 -2.40
N LYS A 485 -34.06 8.38 -3.22
CA LYS A 485 -33.08 7.76 -4.11
C LYS A 485 -33.61 7.64 -5.53
N GLU A 486 -32.70 7.65 -6.48
CA GLU A 486 -32.96 7.27 -7.86
C GLU A 486 -31.89 6.28 -8.29
N ASP A 487 -32.27 5.01 -8.42
CA ASP A 487 -31.37 3.92 -8.78
C ASP A 487 -31.62 3.46 -10.21
N ALA A 488 -30.56 3.13 -10.92
CA ALA A 488 -30.60 2.34 -12.14
C ALA A 488 -29.96 0.97 -11.85
N PRO A 489 -30.72 -0.14 -11.90
CA PRO A 489 -30.18 -1.45 -11.53
C PRO A 489 -29.06 -1.93 -12.46
N GLY A 490 -28.93 -1.38 -13.69
CA GLY A 490 -27.99 -1.85 -14.72
C GLY A 490 -28.65 -2.86 -15.67
N SER A 491 -28.23 -2.88 -16.94
CA SER A 491 -28.72 -3.88 -17.91
C SER A 491 -28.26 -5.27 -17.48
N ALA A 492 -29.12 -6.29 -17.58
CA ALA A 492 -28.82 -7.70 -17.23
C ALA A 492 -28.61 -8.02 -15.74
N CYS A 493 -28.94 -7.11 -14.83
CA CYS A 493 -28.94 -7.40 -13.41
C CYS A 493 -30.09 -8.33 -12.99
N GLY A 494 -29.74 -9.45 -12.36
CA GLY A 494 -30.70 -10.35 -11.72
C GLY A 494 -31.16 -9.84 -10.35
N ALA A 495 -32.05 -10.59 -9.70
CA ALA A 495 -32.60 -10.24 -8.38
C ALA A 495 -31.53 -10.17 -7.24
N SER A 496 -30.33 -10.69 -7.47
CA SER A 496 -29.20 -10.61 -6.53
C SER A 496 -28.54 -9.23 -6.48
N ALA A 497 -28.78 -8.39 -7.50
CA ALA A 497 -28.24 -7.05 -7.56
C ALA A 497 -29.13 -6.09 -6.78
N ALA A 498 -28.56 -5.41 -5.78
CA ALA A 498 -29.32 -4.51 -4.93
C ALA A 498 -28.46 -3.32 -4.49
N ILE A 499 -29.12 -2.19 -4.27
CA ILE A 499 -28.53 -1.02 -3.62
C ILE A 499 -29.22 -0.85 -2.28
N SER A 500 -28.43 -0.88 -1.20
CA SER A 500 -28.91 -0.65 0.16
C SER A 500 -28.31 0.64 0.71
N TYR A 501 -29.09 1.35 1.51
CA TYR A 501 -28.74 2.67 2.02
C TYR A 501 -28.73 2.68 3.54
N ALA A 502 -27.90 3.54 4.11
CA ALA A 502 -27.91 3.83 5.54
C ALA A 502 -27.52 5.29 5.77
N VAL A 503 -28.01 5.87 6.86
CA VAL A 503 -27.67 7.22 7.32
C VAL A 503 -27.04 7.15 8.71
N ALA A 504 -26.16 8.09 9.04
CA ALA A 504 -25.61 8.25 10.37
C ALA A 504 -25.46 9.74 10.69
N THR A 505 -25.62 10.10 11.95
CA THR A 505 -25.62 11.49 12.44
C THR A 505 -24.35 11.84 13.22
N ASP A 506 -23.44 10.88 13.37
CA ASP A 506 -22.20 10.91 14.15
C ASP A 506 -20.98 10.64 13.25
N CYS A 507 -20.99 11.15 12.03
CA CYS A 507 -20.02 10.79 11.00
C CYS A 507 -18.60 11.32 11.23
N ARG A 508 -18.37 12.23 12.18
CA ARG A 508 -17.04 12.65 12.64
C ARG A 508 -16.94 12.54 14.16
N VAL A 509 -15.71 12.37 14.64
CA VAL A 509 -15.36 12.51 16.05
C VAL A 509 -14.67 13.86 16.21
N CYS A 510 -15.32 14.78 16.92
CA CYS A 510 -14.82 16.14 17.12
C CYS A 510 -14.29 16.33 18.54
N ASN A 511 -13.15 17.03 18.65
CA ASN A 511 -12.69 17.64 19.88
C ASN A 511 -12.81 19.17 19.75
N SER A 512 -12.33 19.92 20.75
CA SER A 512 -12.44 21.38 20.79
C SER A 512 -11.72 22.14 19.65
N TYR A 513 -10.86 21.47 18.87
CA TYR A 513 -10.00 22.09 17.87
C TYR A 513 -10.06 21.43 16.49
N SER A 514 -10.57 20.21 16.38
CA SER A 514 -10.53 19.41 15.15
C SER A 514 -11.61 18.34 15.12
N CYS A 515 -12.05 17.98 13.92
CA CYS A 515 -12.91 16.82 13.68
C CYS A 515 -12.21 15.83 12.75
N THR A 516 -12.20 14.56 13.13
CA THR A 516 -11.70 13.46 12.29
C THR A 516 -12.84 12.54 11.88
N LEU A 517 -12.65 11.76 10.82
CA LEU A 517 -13.64 10.80 10.34
C LEU A 517 -13.98 9.77 11.43
N ASN A 518 -15.26 9.56 11.73
CA ASN A 518 -15.69 8.42 12.51
C ASN A 518 -15.71 7.18 11.60
N LEU A 519 -14.82 6.21 11.85
CA LEU A 519 -14.74 4.98 11.04
C LEU A 519 -15.89 4.00 11.33
N THR A 520 -16.54 4.13 12.49
CA THR A 520 -17.68 3.30 12.90
C THR A 520 -18.87 4.16 13.34
N PRO A 521 -19.49 4.95 12.43
CA PRO A 521 -20.71 5.68 12.74
C PRO A 521 -21.86 4.75 13.13
N SER A 522 -22.80 5.30 13.87
CA SER A 522 -24.02 4.62 14.30
C SER A 522 -25.02 4.56 13.13
N TRP A 523 -24.75 3.67 12.16
CA TRP A 523 -25.53 3.54 10.94
C TRP A 523 -26.95 3.05 11.19
N LYS A 524 -27.94 3.84 10.76
CA LYS A 524 -29.35 3.44 10.67
C LYS A 524 -29.68 3.03 9.24
N PRO A 525 -30.10 1.77 9.00
CA PRO A 525 -30.53 1.33 7.67
C PRO A 525 -31.71 2.15 7.17
N VAL A 526 -31.69 2.49 5.88
CA VAL A 526 -32.82 3.11 5.20
C VAL A 526 -33.66 2.02 4.55
N THR A 527 -34.89 1.85 5.05
CA THR A 527 -35.84 0.85 4.52
C THR A 527 -36.97 1.56 3.79
N PHE A 528 -37.10 1.30 2.49
CA PHE A 528 -38.17 1.85 1.68
C PHE A 528 -39.37 0.92 1.68
N PRO A 529 -40.60 1.44 1.80
CA PRO A 529 -41.80 0.69 1.46
C PRO A 529 -41.72 0.15 0.02
N THR A 530 -42.35 -1.00 -0.24
CA THR A 530 -42.32 -1.63 -1.58
C THR A 530 -42.76 -0.64 -2.67
N GLY A 531 -41.89 -0.41 -3.66
CA GLY A 531 -42.14 0.51 -4.78
C GLY A 531 -41.90 2.00 -4.48
N ALA A 532 -41.62 2.36 -3.23
CA ALA A 532 -41.26 3.73 -2.87
C ALA A 532 -39.80 4.03 -3.16
N GLN A 533 -39.52 5.29 -3.49
CA GLN A 533 -38.17 5.83 -3.69
C GLN A 533 -37.79 6.85 -2.61
N GLU A 534 -38.69 7.12 -1.66
CA GLU A 534 -38.52 8.09 -0.60
C GLU A 534 -39.05 7.53 0.73
N VAL A 535 -38.40 7.91 1.83
CA VAL A 535 -38.83 7.59 3.19
C VAL A 535 -38.37 8.67 4.17
N VAL A 536 -39.16 8.90 5.22
CA VAL A 536 -38.76 9.72 6.38
C VAL A 536 -38.40 8.79 7.53
N LEU A 537 -37.22 8.97 8.10
CA LEU A 537 -36.68 8.20 9.21
C LEU A 537 -36.59 9.06 10.45
N ASP A 538 -37.05 8.54 11.58
CA ASP A 538 -36.66 9.04 12.89
C ASP A 538 -35.24 8.56 13.20
N VAL A 539 -34.31 9.45 13.52
CA VAL A 539 -32.92 9.15 13.90
C VAL A 539 -32.59 9.62 15.32
N SER A 540 -33.60 10.00 16.10
CA SER A 540 -33.45 10.51 17.48
C SER A 540 -32.74 9.53 18.44
N SER A 541 -32.77 8.22 18.15
CA SER A 541 -32.07 7.18 18.90
C SER A 541 -30.54 7.21 18.77
N THR A 542 -30.02 7.92 17.77
CA THR A 542 -28.58 8.12 17.51
C THR A 542 -28.34 9.63 17.45
N PRO A 543 -28.40 10.34 18.59
CA PRO A 543 -28.36 11.79 18.58
C PRO A 543 -26.97 12.29 18.21
N GLY A 544 -26.88 12.93 17.04
CA GLY A 544 -25.69 13.58 16.52
C GLY A 544 -26.08 14.71 15.56
N ASN A 545 -25.12 15.51 15.12
CA ASN A 545 -25.37 16.70 14.28
C ASN A 545 -24.58 16.70 12.95
N GLN A 546 -23.99 15.56 12.60
CA GLN A 546 -23.14 15.39 11.43
C GLN A 546 -23.71 14.29 10.55
N LEU A 547 -24.71 14.65 9.73
CA LEU A 547 -25.35 13.70 8.83
C LEU A 547 -24.38 13.27 7.72
N CYS A 548 -24.26 11.97 7.50
CA CYS A 548 -23.77 11.43 6.25
C CYS A 548 -24.59 10.19 5.88
N TRP A 549 -24.43 9.75 4.64
CA TRP A 549 -25.09 8.57 4.13
C TRP A 549 -24.09 7.63 3.46
N LYS A 550 -24.50 6.38 3.28
CA LYS A 550 -23.77 5.42 2.47
C LYS A 550 -24.70 4.61 1.59
N ALA A 551 -24.18 4.19 0.45
CA ALA A 551 -24.78 3.22 -0.44
C ALA A 551 -23.89 1.98 -0.51
N ARG A 552 -24.48 0.80 -0.41
CA ARG A 552 -23.83 -0.50 -0.67
C ARG A 552 -24.50 -1.16 -1.85
N MET A 553 -23.71 -1.49 -2.85
CA MET A 553 -24.12 -2.18 -4.07
C MET A 553 -23.65 -3.64 -3.96
N SER A 554 -24.56 -4.58 -4.17
CA SER A 554 -24.28 -6.03 -4.12
C SER A 554 -24.67 -6.70 -5.43
N GLY A 555 -24.21 -7.94 -5.64
CA GLY A 555 -24.56 -8.74 -6.82
C GLY A 555 -23.98 -8.21 -8.12
N THR A 556 -22.88 -7.47 -8.03
CA THR A 556 -22.19 -6.82 -9.15
C THR A 556 -21.43 -7.84 -9.98
N SER A 557 -21.47 -7.68 -11.30
CA SER A 557 -20.65 -8.45 -12.25
C SER A 557 -20.26 -7.56 -13.42
N PRO A 558 -19.32 -7.97 -14.30
CA PRO A 558 -19.00 -7.21 -15.50
C PRO A 558 -20.21 -6.93 -16.40
N THR A 559 -21.28 -7.73 -16.29
CA THR A 559 -22.54 -7.57 -17.02
C THR A 559 -23.65 -6.94 -16.18
N CYS A 560 -23.42 -6.67 -14.89
CA CYS A 560 -24.41 -6.12 -13.97
C CYS A 560 -23.76 -5.07 -13.05
N LEU A 561 -23.97 -3.80 -13.39
CA LEU A 561 -23.39 -2.66 -12.68
C LEU A 561 -24.52 -1.74 -12.15
N PRO A 562 -25.03 -1.98 -10.93
CA PRO A 562 -25.95 -1.07 -10.27
C PRO A 562 -25.36 0.34 -10.20
N THR A 563 -26.21 1.32 -10.46
CA THR A 563 -25.85 2.73 -10.49
C THR A 563 -26.83 3.51 -9.62
N VAL A 564 -26.29 4.37 -8.75
CA VAL A 564 -27.04 5.39 -8.03
C VAL A 564 -27.00 6.65 -8.87
N SER A 565 -28.14 7.01 -9.46
CA SER A 565 -28.27 8.19 -10.31
C SER A 565 -28.39 9.46 -9.50
N ASN A 566 -29.14 9.41 -8.39
CA ASN A 566 -29.29 10.53 -7.47
C ASN A 566 -29.60 10.05 -6.06
N VAL A 567 -29.16 10.81 -5.07
CA VAL A 567 -29.57 10.69 -3.67
C VAL A 567 -29.89 12.10 -3.19
N ASP A 568 -31.06 12.24 -2.60
CA ASP A 568 -31.58 13.50 -2.10
C ASP A 568 -31.92 13.34 -0.61
N VAL A 569 -31.34 14.19 0.22
CA VAL A 569 -31.41 14.06 1.69
C VAL A 569 -31.76 15.39 2.34
N GLY A 570 -32.90 15.41 3.02
CA GLY A 570 -33.32 16.50 3.90
C GLY A 570 -33.30 16.07 5.36
N PHE A 571 -33.11 17.00 6.30
CA PHE A 571 -33.08 16.68 7.72
C PHE A 571 -33.42 17.87 8.61
N VAL A 572 -33.87 17.58 9.83
CA VAL A 572 -34.25 18.60 10.83
C VAL A 572 -33.60 18.32 12.18
N TYR A 573 -33.31 19.39 12.91
CA TYR A 573 -32.79 19.32 14.26
C TYR A 573 -33.91 19.41 15.29
N ALA A 574 -33.74 18.71 16.42
CA ALA A 574 -34.52 18.89 17.63
C ALA A 574 -33.60 19.15 18.83
N PRO A 575 -34.12 19.81 19.88
CA PRO A 575 -33.40 19.92 21.14
C PRO A 575 -33.06 18.54 21.69
N VAL A 576 -31.82 18.37 22.16
CA VAL A 576 -31.43 17.21 22.95
C VAL A 576 -32.11 17.37 24.31
N SER A 577 -33.19 16.62 24.56
CA SER A 577 -33.80 16.59 25.89
C SER A 577 -32.77 16.11 26.91
N PRO A 578 -32.60 16.79 28.05
CA PRO A 578 -31.68 16.36 29.11
C PRO A 578 -32.07 15.02 29.74
#